data_AF-A0A284R925-F1
#
_entry.id   AF-A0A284R925-F1
#
_cell.length_a   1.000
_cell.length_b   1.000
_cell.length_c   1.000
_cell.angle_alpha   90.00
_cell.angle_beta   90.00
_cell.angle_gamma   90.00
#
_symmetry.space_group_name_H-M   'P 1'
#
loop_
_entity.id
_entity.type
_entity.pdbx_description
1 polymer ?
#
loop_
_entity_poly.entity_id
_entity_poly.type
_entity_poly.pdbx_seq_one_letter_code
_entity_poly.pdbx_strand_id
1 'polypeptide(L)'
;MALLHDVTVPRSWLLRFIEYDLPYLNPRMQTNAYHLLLMCTEDLLEQLYGGKGSEYLLYGTSRNISNVPAVVRHLFIARILKTICLLGYNIRNDLIQNKIRKLLLSLRHEGCMLPSLYSRYVDAASDSWDELAKAIRCSLQHDTMDEMIQLLHKSKAPARDCTLPGVRQVVYDDLMDIRELLDPIPIQDLTRSESSEQIAAAILIQRVYRKVLHHRRGVSKIGTASLHARMHASCTKEVSQLGDNPGLYLRLFLGPLPHVLVCLETVRIDTLSERKRTKKRLKKCSPNEIDALDDLLTQINKVNRAAVNLQKQLSPGSVFHERCDDRKLRKLVEEVNDLVSSLPFDTSSDLSNDLHLAIKGIVAEHPQAHA
;
A
#
# COMPACT_ATOMS: atom_id res chain seq x y z
N MET A 1 0.98 -5.62 -30.94
CA MET A 1 1.94 -4.98 -30.00
C MET A 1 2.47 -6.06 -29.08
N ALA A 2 3.79 -6.28 -29.02
CA ALA A 2 4.37 -7.21 -28.04
C ALA A 2 4.35 -6.54 -26.66
N LEU A 3 3.29 -6.81 -25.89
CA LEU A 3 3.16 -6.42 -24.49
C LEU A 3 4.31 -7.06 -23.70
N LEU A 4 5.06 -6.28 -22.90
CA LEU A 4 6.14 -6.75 -22.01
C LEU A 4 7.43 -7.28 -22.70
N HIS A 5 7.79 -6.76 -23.87
CA HIS A 5 9.10 -7.03 -24.46
C HIS A 5 10.21 -6.19 -23.79
N ASP A 6 11.37 -6.80 -23.55
CA ASP A 6 12.57 -6.19 -22.96
C ASP A 6 12.34 -5.69 -21.51
N VAL A 7 11.48 -6.41 -20.79
CA VAL A 7 11.18 -6.16 -19.38
C VAL A 7 11.99 -7.11 -18.52
N THR A 8 12.75 -6.56 -17.56
CA THR A 8 13.56 -7.30 -16.60
C THR A 8 13.02 -7.12 -15.19
N VAL A 9 12.61 -8.23 -14.56
CA VAL A 9 11.99 -8.25 -13.22
C VAL A 9 12.32 -9.54 -12.46
N PRO A 10 12.19 -9.57 -11.13
CA PRO A 10 12.27 -10.81 -10.36
C PRO A 10 11.24 -11.84 -10.83
N ARG A 11 11.63 -13.12 -10.88
CA ARG A 11 10.74 -14.24 -11.24
C ARG A 11 9.49 -14.26 -10.36
N SER A 12 9.65 -14.06 -9.06
CA SER A 12 8.52 -14.02 -8.11
C SER A 12 7.50 -12.93 -8.43
N TRP A 13 7.96 -11.77 -8.92
CA TRP A 13 7.08 -10.66 -9.30
C TRP A 13 6.33 -10.96 -10.58
N LEU A 14 7.02 -11.56 -11.55
CA LEU A 14 6.42 -11.95 -12.82
C LEU A 14 5.36 -13.02 -12.65
N LEU A 15 5.62 -14.05 -11.84
CA LEU A 15 4.63 -15.09 -11.54
C LEU A 15 3.38 -14.51 -10.87
N ARG A 16 3.56 -13.62 -9.89
CA ARG A 16 2.44 -12.94 -9.24
C ARG A 16 1.65 -12.10 -10.24
N PHE A 17 2.34 -11.36 -11.10
CA PHE A 17 1.68 -10.55 -12.13
C PHE A 17 0.85 -11.42 -13.07
N ILE A 18 1.38 -12.53 -13.56
CA ILE A 18 0.66 -13.47 -14.44
C ILE A 18 -0.58 -14.05 -13.74
N GLU A 19 -0.44 -14.44 -12.47
CA GLU A 19 -1.52 -15.09 -11.73
C GLU A 19 -2.65 -14.15 -11.34
N TYR A 20 -2.33 -12.91 -10.95
CA TYR A 20 -3.31 -12.01 -10.32
C TYR A 20 -3.64 -10.76 -11.14
N ASP A 21 -2.70 -10.23 -11.92
CA ASP A 21 -2.81 -8.89 -12.50
C ASP A 21 -3.00 -8.92 -14.03
N LEU A 22 -2.43 -9.92 -14.71
CA LEU A 22 -2.47 -10.06 -16.17
C LEU A 22 -3.91 -10.08 -16.74
N PRO A 23 -4.91 -10.75 -16.14
CA PRO A 23 -6.29 -10.71 -16.63
C PRO A 23 -6.92 -9.32 -16.63
N TYR A 24 -6.41 -8.41 -15.80
CA TYR A 24 -6.90 -7.03 -15.66
C TYR A 24 -6.02 -6.01 -16.38
N LEU A 25 -4.96 -6.46 -17.06
CA LEU A 25 -4.05 -5.56 -17.76
C LEU A 25 -4.78 -4.88 -18.93
N ASN A 26 -4.94 -3.57 -18.84
CA ASN A 26 -5.46 -2.75 -19.94
C ASN A 26 -4.29 -2.21 -20.78
N PRO A 27 -4.09 -2.66 -22.04
CA PRO A 27 -3.00 -2.19 -22.90
C PRO A 27 -3.05 -0.69 -23.21
N ARG A 28 -4.19 -0.04 -22.98
CA ARG A 28 -4.40 1.39 -23.22
C ARG A 28 -4.17 2.24 -21.98
N MET A 29 -3.83 1.63 -20.84
CA MET A 29 -3.62 2.34 -19.58
C MET A 29 -2.41 3.27 -19.72
N GLN A 30 -2.62 4.56 -19.44
CA GLN A 30 -1.54 5.54 -19.45
C GLN A 30 -0.63 5.32 -18.23
N THR A 31 0.67 5.16 -18.47
CA THR A 31 1.69 4.89 -17.44
C THR A 31 2.56 6.10 -17.11
N ASN A 32 2.21 7.29 -17.61
CA ASN A 32 2.94 8.55 -17.45
C ASN A 32 2.93 9.16 -16.02
N ALA A 33 2.27 8.50 -15.07
CA ALA A 33 2.20 8.94 -13.67
C ALA A 33 3.41 8.53 -12.80
N TYR A 34 4.51 8.04 -13.39
CA TYR A 34 5.73 7.65 -12.66
C TYR A 34 6.35 8.80 -11.84
N HIS A 35 6.14 10.05 -12.24
CA HIS A 35 6.63 11.21 -11.50
C HIS A 35 5.98 11.32 -10.12
N LEU A 36 4.67 11.02 -10.01
CA LEU A 36 3.94 10.98 -8.75
C LEU A 36 4.45 9.84 -7.87
N LEU A 37 4.66 8.66 -8.44
CA LEU A 37 5.23 7.53 -7.72
C LEU A 37 6.60 7.87 -7.13
N LEU A 38 7.48 8.49 -7.92
CA LEU A 38 8.80 8.90 -7.44
C LEU A 38 8.71 9.97 -6.35
N MET A 39 7.81 10.95 -6.46
CA MET A 39 7.58 11.94 -5.41
C MET A 39 7.12 11.28 -4.11
N CYS A 40 6.08 10.45 -4.15
CA CYS A 40 5.60 9.75 -2.95
C CYS A 40 6.65 8.81 -2.37
N THR A 41 7.51 8.23 -3.21
CA THR A 41 8.59 7.36 -2.75
C THR A 41 9.70 8.14 -2.04
N GLU A 42 10.00 9.35 -2.50
CA GLU A 42 10.95 10.25 -1.85
C GLU A 42 10.49 10.61 -0.44
N ASP A 43 9.24 11.07 -0.30
CA ASP A 43 8.63 11.38 1.01
C ASP A 43 8.63 10.15 1.93
N LEU A 44 8.29 8.98 1.39
CA LEU A 44 8.26 7.73 2.15
C LEU A 44 9.66 7.31 2.61
N LEU A 45 10.68 7.45 1.76
CA LEU A 45 12.06 7.12 2.12
C LEU A 45 12.59 8.06 3.20
N GLU A 46 12.28 9.36 3.13
CA GLU A 46 12.64 10.33 4.16
C GLU A 46 12.03 9.95 5.52
N GLN A 47 10.74 9.60 5.54
CA GLN A 47 10.05 9.15 6.75
C GLN A 47 10.62 7.85 7.32
N LEU A 48 10.94 6.88 6.46
CA LEU A 48 11.51 5.59 6.89
C LEU A 48 12.93 5.73 7.42
N TYR A 49 13.72 6.63 6.82
CA TYR A 49 15.10 6.86 7.20
C TYR A 49 15.21 7.74 8.46
N GLY A 50 14.56 8.90 8.44
CA GLY A 50 14.60 9.87 9.54
C GLY A 50 13.69 9.52 10.72
N GLY A 51 12.68 8.67 10.52
CA GLY A 51 11.70 8.29 11.54
C GLY A 51 10.72 9.39 11.96
N LYS A 52 10.98 10.65 11.59
CA LYS A 52 10.10 11.81 11.85
C LYS A 52 8.91 11.81 10.90
N GLY A 53 7.72 12.11 11.41
CA GLY A 53 6.51 12.17 10.58
C GLY A 53 6.13 10.81 9.97
N SER A 54 6.57 9.71 10.58
CA SER A 54 6.25 8.35 10.14
C SER A 54 5.12 7.73 10.95
N GLU A 55 4.37 8.53 11.74
CA GLU A 55 3.49 7.97 12.76
C GLU A 55 2.32 7.15 12.23
N TYR A 56 1.96 7.41 10.97
CA TYR A 56 0.91 6.76 10.22
C TYR A 56 1.40 5.56 9.40
N LEU A 57 2.71 5.33 9.30
CA LEU A 57 3.25 4.15 8.63
C LEU A 57 3.14 2.96 9.59
N LEU A 58 2.19 2.07 9.33
CA LEU A 58 1.91 0.94 10.19
C LEU A 58 2.80 -0.28 9.84
N TYR A 59 3.31 -0.93 10.88
CA TYR A 59 3.99 -2.21 10.84
C TYR A 59 3.22 -3.26 11.65
N GLY A 60 2.64 -4.23 10.96
CA GLY A 60 1.75 -5.21 11.59
C GLY A 60 0.39 -4.60 11.95
N THR A 61 -0.21 -5.03 13.06
CA THR A 61 -1.59 -4.68 13.43
C THR A 61 -1.72 -3.46 14.33
N SER A 62 -0.64 -2.97 14.93
CA SER A 62 -0.73 -1.90 15.93
C SER A 62 0.55 -1.10 16.16
N ARG A 63 1.65 -1.44 15.48
CA ARG A 63 2.92 -0.72 15.68
C ARG A 63 3.08 0.29 14.58
N ASN A 64 3.45 1.49 14.98
CA ASN A 64 3.98 2.52 14.11
C ASN A 64 5.44 2.15 13.74
N ILE A 65 5.82 2.36 12.48
CA ILE A 65 7.15 2.03 11.96
C ILE A 65 8.27 2.79 12.68
N SER A 66 7.97 3.96 13.26
CA SER A 66 8.90 4.74 14.08
C SER A 66 9.38 3.96 15.32
N ASN A 67 8.52 3.09 15.85
CA ASN A 67 8.77 2.27 17.04
C ASN A 67 9.40 0.91 16.72
N VAL A 68 9.73 0.65 15.45
CA VAL A 68 10.31 -0.62 15.00
C VAL A 68 11.83 -0.47 14.91
N PRO A 69 12.62 -1.52 15.22
CA PRO A 69 14.06 -1.47 15.09
C PRO A 69 14.53 -0.98 13.72
N ALA A 70 15.57 -0.15 13.70
CA ALA A 70 16.11 0.46 12.48
C ALA A 70 16.42 -0.55 11.37
N VAL A 71 16.91 -1.75 11.75
CA VAL A 71 17.16 -2.86 10.82
C VAL A 71 15.91 -3.22 9.99
N VAL A 72 14.73 -3.22 10.59
CA VAL A 72 13.48 -3.51 9.87
C VAL A 72 13.13 -2.37 8.91
N ARG A 73 13.32 -1.11 9.31
CA ARG A 73 13.13 0.04 8.41
C ARG A 73 14.08 -0.02 7.21
N HIS A 74 15.34 -0.40 7.45
CA HIS A 74 16.34 -0.60 6.40
C HIS A 74 15.97 -1.73 5.43
N LEU A 75 15.29 -2.78 5.87
CA LEU A 75 14.73 -3.80 4.97
C LEU A 75 13.67 -3.22 4.04
N PHE A 76 12.79 -2.35 4.54
CA PHE A 76 11.79 -1.67 3.71
C PHE A 76 12.45 -0.71 2.71
N ILE A 77 13.41 0.09 3.16
CA ILE A 77 14.20 0.99 2.30
C ILE A 77 14.87 0.19 1.18
N ALA A 78 15.57 -0.91 1.51
CA ALA A 78 16.21 -1.75 0.50
C ALA A 78 15.23 -2.28 -0.56
N ARG A 79 14.03 -2.69 -0.14
CA ARG A 79 12.97 -3.17 -1.05
C ARG A 79 12.42 -2.04 -1.94
N ILE A 80 12.18 -0.87 -1.37
CA ILE A 80 11.72 0.31 -2.11
C ILE A 80 12.77 0.70 -3.15
N LEU A 81 14.04 0.81 -2.74
CA LEU A 81 15.16 1.13 -3.63
C LEU A 81 15.27 0.13 -4.78
N LYS A 82 15.22 -1.18 -4.50
CA LYS A 82 15.21 -2.21 -5.54
C LYS A 82 14.05 -2.00 -6.53
N THR A 83 12.86 -1.66 -6.03
CA THR A 83 11.66 -1.44 -6.85
C THR A 83 11.80 -0.24 -7.78
N ILE A 84 12.20 0.92 -7.27
CA ILE A 84 12.36 2.13 -8.10
C ILE A 84 13.52 2.00 -9.08
N CYS A 85 14.60 1.32 -8.69
CA CYS A 85 15.73 1.06 -9.56
C CYS A 85 15.32 0.16 -10.73
N LEU A 86 14.55 -0.91 -10.48
CA LEU A 86 13.96 -1.75 -11.53
C LEU A 86 13.01 -0.96 -12.43
N LEU A 87 12.20 -0.04 -11.87
CA LEU A 87 11.33 0.83 -12.67
C LEU A 87 12.16 1.68 -13.66
N GLY A 88 13.20 2.36 -13.17
CA GLY A 88 14.08 3.16 -14.03
C GLY A 88 14.85 2.33 -15.05
N TYR A 89 15.22 1.10 -14.68
CA TYR A 89 15.92 0.15 -15.56
C TYR A 89 15.06 -0.23 -16.77
N ASN A 90 13.75 -0.44 -16.55
CA ASN A 90 12.81 -0.85 -17.58
C ASN A 90 12.29 0.30 -18.46
N ILE A 91 12.15 1.53 -17.93
CA ILE A 91 11.58 2.65 -18.71
C ILE A 91 12.60 3.33 -19.66
N ARG A 92 13.91 3.16 -19.43
CA ARG A 92 14.99 3.76 -20.26
C ARG A 92 14.78 5.25 -20.59
N ASN A 93 14.41 6.03 -19.58
CA ASN A 93 14.20 7.47 -19.70
C ASN A 93 15.20 8.21 -18.80
N ASP A 94 16.05 9.04 -19.39
CA ASP A 94 17.14 9.73 -18.68
C ASP A 94 16.64 10.63 -17.55
N LEU A 95 15.47 11.27 -17.69
CA LEU A 95 14.91 12.12 -16.63
C LEU A 95 14.53 11.28 -15.40
N ILE A 96 13.88 10.13 -15.62
CA ILE A 96 13.51 9.19 -14.55
C ILE A 96 14.77 8.63 -13.89
N GLN A 97 15.73 8.18 -14.70
CA GLN A 97 16.99 7.61 -14.22
C GLN A 97 17.78 8.60 -13.39
N ASN A 98 17.90 9.85 -13.85
CA ASN A 98 18.55 10.91 -13.09
C ASN A 98 17.82 11.25 -11.80
N LYS A 99 16.48 11.25 -11.80
CA LYS A 99 15.69 11.46 -10.57
C LYS A 99 15.91 10.33 -9.56
N ILE A 100 15.90 9.08 -10.01
CA ILE A 100 16.20 7.91 -9.16
C ILE A 100 17.62 8.02 -8.59
N ARG A 101 18.63 8.36 -9.41
CA ARG A 101 20.01 8.54 -8.93
C ARG A 101 20.08 9.61 -7.84
N LYS A 102 19.47 10.79 -8.07
CA LYS A 102 19.41 11.85 -7.05
C LYS A 102 18.77 11.38 -5.75
N LEU A 103 17.69 10.60 -5.84
CA LEU A 103 17.00 10.02 -4.69
C LEU A 103 17.87 8.99 -3.94
N LEU A 104 18.67 8.18 -4.64
CA LEU A 104 19.60 7.26 -3.99
C LEU A 104 20.74 8.02 -3.28
N LEU A 105 21.25 9.08 -3.91
CA LEU A 105 22.34 9.88 -3.38
C LEU A 105 21.94 10.73 -2.18
N SER A 106 20.67 11.15 -2.08
CA SER A 106 20.18 11.90 -0.92
C SER A 106 20.18 11.08 0.38
N LEU A 107 20.20 9.74 0.28
CA LEU A 107 20.35 8.85 1.44
C LEU A 107 21.77 8.85 2.03
N ARG A 108 22.73 9.47 1.34
CA ARG A 108 24.09 9.63 1.85
C ARG A 108 24.11 10.83 2.80
N HIS A 109 24.38 10.58 4.07
CA HIS A 109 24.60 11.62 5.07
C HIS A 109 26.05 11.60 5.52
N GLU A 110 26.66 12.79 5.62
CA GLU A 110 28.05 12.92 6.08
C GLU A 110 28.22 12.29 7.47
N GLY A 111 29.18 11.38 7.59
CA GLY A 111 29.52 10.71 8.85
C GLY A 111 28.67 9.49 9.22
N CYS A 112 27.68 9.08 8.41
CA CYS A 112 26.90 7.86 8.65
C CYS A 112 27.27 6.73 7.70
N MET A 113 27.55 5.54 8.26
CA MET A 113 27.75 4.32 7.48
C MET A 113 26.41 3.85 6.90
N LEU A 114 26.36 3.72 5.58
CA LEU A 114 25.19 3.16 4.89
C LEU A 114 25.03 1.67 5.22
N PRO A 115 23.81 1.20 5.54
CA PRO A 115 23.54 -0.21 5.72
C PRO A 115 23.89 -1.04 4.48
N SER A 116 24.54 -2.18 4.71
CA SER A 116 24.98 -3.11 3.65
C SER A 116 23.84 -3.63 2.76
N LEU A 117 22.60 -3.62 3.27
CA LEU A 117 21.40 -4.05 2.56
C LEU A 117 21.15 -3.25 1.26
N TYR A 118 21.59 -2.01 1.20
CA TYR A 118 21.37 -1.14 0.04
C TYR A 118 22.53 -0.22 -0.30
N SER A 119 23.65 -0.25 0.44
CA SER A 119 24.84 0.55 0.15
C SER A 119 25.32 0.35 -1.29
N ARG A 120 25.32 -0.90 -1.79
CA ARG A 120 25.72 -1.23 -3.17
C ARG A 120 24.95 -0.44 -4.24
N TYR A 121 23.67 -0.15 -4.02
CA TYR A 121 22.90 0.65 -4.96
C TYR A 121 23.33 2.12 -4.91
N VAL A 122 23.53 2.66 -3.71
CA VAL A 122 23.94 4.06 -3.52
C VAL A 122 25.34 4.32 -4.06
N ASP A 123 26.26 3.40 -3.79
CA ASP A 123 27.64 3.46 -4.28
C ASP A 123 27.65 3.41 -5.81
N ALA A 124 26.97 2.43 -6.42
CA ALA A 124 26.87 2.32 -7.87
C ALA A 124 26.18 3.54 -8.53
N ALA A 125 25.17 4.12 -7.87
CA ALA A 125 24.49 5.33 -8.34
C ALA A 125 25.40 6.57 -8.34
N SER A 126 26.39 6.61 -7.45
CA SER A 126 27.40 7.68 -7.38
C SER A 126 28.27 7.68 -8.63
N ASP A 127 28.59 6.50 -9.16
CA ASP A 127 29.43 6.36 -10.35
C ASP A 127 28.63 6.68 -11.63
N SER A 128 27.64 5.85 -11.97
CA SER A 128 26.86 6.02 -13.19
C SER A 128 25.54 5.23 -13.16
N TRP A 129 24.64 5.52 -14.11
CA TRP A 129 23.47 4.67 -14.29
C TRP A 129 23.85 3.25 -14.72
N ASP A 130 24.91 3.07 -15.50
CA ASP A 130 25.35 1.76 -15.98
C ASP A 130 25.86 0.86 -14.85
N GLU A 131 26.58 1.44 -13.89
CA GLU A 131 26.99 0.72 -12.68
C GLU A 131 25.78 0.36 -11.81
N LEU A 132 24.83 1.28 -11.65
CA LEU A 132 23.58 0.98 -10.95
C LEU A 132 22.80 -0.13 -11.66
N ALA A 133 22.72 -0.10 -12.98
CA ALA A 133 22.09 -1.13 -13.80
C ALA A 133 22.76 -2.51 -13.64
N LYS A 134 24.09 -2.56 -13.55
CA LYS A 134 24.83 -3.79 -13.21
C LYS A 134 24.47 -4.28 -11.81
N ALA A 135 24.44 -3.38 -10.82
CA ALA A 135 24.07 -3.72 -9.44
C ALA A 135 22.64 -4.28 -9.34
N ILE A 136 21.68 -3.72 -10.11
CA ILE A 136 20.29 -4.21 -10.19
C ILE A 136 20.23 -5.63 -10.74
N ARG A 137 20.89 -5.89 -11.87
CA ARG A 137 20.92 -7.24 -12.49
C ARG A 137 21.51 -8.28 -11.55
N CYS A 138 22.59 -7.94 -10.86
CA CYS A 138 23.24 -8.84 -9.90
C CYS A 138 22.55 -8.90 -8.53
N SER A 139 21.43 -8.19 -8.30
CA SER A 139 20.79 -8.11 -6.98
C SER A 139 20.21 -9.43 -6.48
N LEU A 140 19.92 -10.35 -7.39
CA LEU A 140 19.39 -11.70 -7.10
C LEU A 140 20.36 -12.82 -7.43
N GLN A 141 21.59 -12.51 -7.85
CA GLN A 141 22.53 -13.52 -8.35
C GLN A 141 22.89 -14.61 -7.32
N HIS A 142 22.78 -14.29 -6.03
CA HIS A 142 23.07 -15.21 -4.93
C HIS A 142 21.80 -15.59 -4.14
N ASP A 143 20.62 -15.18 -4.62
CA ASP A 143 19.35 -15.54 -3.98
C ASP A 143 18.96 -16.93 -4.46
N THR A 144 18.81 -17.88 -3.53
CA THR A 144 18.41 -19.25 -3.84
C THR A 144 16.91 -19.37 -4.11
N MET A 145 16.12 -18.35 -3.77
CA MET A 145 14.66 -18.39 -3.79
C MET A 145 14.05 -17.63 -4.97
N ASP A 146 14.83 -16.78 -5.64
CA ASP A 146 14.34 -15.92 -6.72
C ASP A 146 15.46 -15.65 -7.72
N GLU A 147 15.09 -15.37 -8.96
CA GLU A 147 16.05 -15.06 -10.03
C GLU A 147 15.58 -13.83 -10.81
N MET A 148 16.51 -13.16 -11.51
CA MET A 148 16.15 -12.06 -12.39
C MET A 148 15.81 -12.60 -13.77
N ILE A 149 14.61 -12.27 -14.27
CA ILE A 149 14.11 -12.69 -15.59
C ILE A 149 14.07 -11.50 -16.53
N GLN A 150 14.54 -11.66 -17.76
CA GLN A 150 14.27 -10.74 -18.87
C GLN A 150 13.34 -11.41 -19.88
N LEU A 151 12.22 -10.74 -20.17
CA LEU A 151 11.22 -11.20 -21.13
C LEU A 151 11.53 -10.70 -22.54
N LEU A 152 11.64 -11.63 -23.50
CA LEU A 152 11.91 -11.34 -24.90
C LEU A 152 10.81 -11.93 -25.77
N HIS A 153 9.93 -11.09 -26.31
CA HIS A 153 8.97 -11.55 -27.32
C HIS A 153 9.71 -12.09 -28.56
N LYS A 154 9.37 -13.30 -29.03
CA LYS A 154 10.07 -14.02 -30.10
C LYS A 154 10.22 -13.21 -31.38
N SER A 155 9.19 -12.47 -31.77
CA SER A 155 9.22 -11.61 -32.97
C SER A 155 10.25 -10.46 -32.91
N LYS A 156 10.81 -10.19 -31.73
CA LYS A 156 11.78 -9.13 -31.48
C LYS A 156 13.05 -9.67 -30.80
N ALA A 157 13.14 -10.98 -30.60
CA ALA A 157 14.30 -11.58 -29.96
C ALA A 157 15.52 -11.40 -30.86
N PRO A 158 16.68 -10.99 -30.31
CA PRO A 158 17.89 -10.86 -31.10
C PRO A 158 18.30 -12.22 -31.68
N ALA A 159 18.87 -12.22 -32.89
CA ALA A 159 19.38 -13.43 -33.54
C ALA A 159 20.58 -14.08 -32.84
N ARG A 160 21.14 -13.41 -31.82
CA ARG A 160 22.26 -13.89 -31.01
C ARG A 160 21.89 -13.75 -29.54
N ASP A 161 22.22 -14.79 -28.76
CA ASP A 161 22.05 -14.78 -27.31
C ASP A 161 23.02 -13.77 -26.68
N CYS A 162 22.50 -12.61 -26.28
CA CYS A 162 23.24 -11.68 -25.43
C CYS A 162 23.01 -12.08 -23.98
N THR A 163 23.89 -12.87 -23.40
CA THR A 163 23.81 -13.25 -21.99
C THR A 163 24.15 -12.05 -21.11
N LEU A 164 23.17 -11.62 -20.31
CA LEU A 164 23.38 -10.61 -19.27
C LEU A 164 23.74 -11.33 -17.97
N PRO A 165 24.88 -11.02 -17.33
CA PRO A 165 25.24 -11.64 -16.05
C PRO A 165 24.13 -11.46 -15.01
N GLY A 166 23.75 -12.56 -14.36
CA GLY A 166 22.73 -12.58 -13.31
C GLY A 166 21.28 -12.47 -13.81
N VAL A 167 21.03 -12.54 -15.12
CA VAL A 167 19.68 -12.46 -15.70
C VAL A 167 19.43 -13.65 -16.62
N ARG A 168 18.35 -14.40 -16.36
CA ARG A 168 17.85 -15.44 -17.24
C ARG A 168 16.91 -14.83 -18.27
N GLN A 169 17.18 -15.08 -19.55
CA GLN A 169 16.31 -14.66 -20.64
C GLN A 169 15.22 -15.70 -20.90
N VAL A 170 13.99 -15.24 -21.03
CA VAL A 170 12.83 -16.07 -21.35
C VAL A 170 12.21 -15.52 -22.63
N VAL A 171 12.32 -16.31 -23.70
CA VAL A 171 11.72 -16.00 -24.99
C VAL A 171 10.30 -16.55 -25.03
N TYR A 172 9.32 -15.72 -25.35
CA TYR A 172 7.91 -16.11 -25.37
C TYR A 172 7.22 -15.69 -26.66
N ASP A 173 6.18 -16.46 -27.02
CA ASP A 173 5.26 -16.18 -28.12
C ASP A 173 3.96 -15.57 -27.59
N ASP A 174 3.35 -16.23 -26.59
CA ASP A 174 2.18 -15.74 -25.87
C ASP A 174 2.52 -15.47 -24.39
N LEU A 175 1.82 -14.50 -23.77
CA LEU A 175 2.01 -14.17 -22.36
C LEU A 175 1.57 -15.30 -21.42
N MET A 176 0.60 -16.13 -21.84
CA MET A 176 0.12 -17.27 -21.08
C MET A 176 1.18 -18.37 -20.95
N ASP A 177 2.04 -18.50 -21.96
CA ASP A 177 3.11 -19.52 -22.00
C ASP A 177 4.25 -19.18 -21.02
N ILE A 178 4.38 -17.91 -20.61
CA ILE A 178 5.47 -17.47 -19.72
C ILE A 178 5.49 -18.28 -18.44
N ARG A 179 4.32 -18.67 -17.90
CA ARG A 179 4.27 -19.48 -16.67
C ARG A 179 4.99 -20.81 -16.85
N GLU A 180 4.70 -21.51 -17.94
CA GLU A 180 5.29 -22.82 -18.24
C GLU A 180 6.80 -22.68 -18.51
N LEU A 181 7.21 -21.57 -19.14
CA LEU A 181 8.62 -21.26 -19.40
C LEU A 181 9.42 -20.90 -18.14
N LEU A 182 8.75 -20.44 -17.08
CA LEU A 182 9.36 -20.07 -15.80
C LEU A 182 9.49 -21.24 -14.81
N ASP A 183 8.81 -22.35 -15.04
CA ASP A 183 8.93 -23.52 -14.18
C ASP A 183 10.18 -24.34 -14.52
N PRO A 184 10.93 -24.82 -13.52
CA PRO A 184 12.09 -25.66 -13.76
C PRO A 184 11.68 -27.12 -13.90
N ILE A 185 11.94 -27.73 -15.06
CA ILE A 185 12.38 -29.13 -15.11
C ILE A 185 13.63 -29.12 -15.99
N PRO A 186 14.84 -29.46 -15.46
CA PRO A 186 15.07 -30.66 -14.66
C PRO A 186 15.69 -30.43 -13.27
N ILE A 187 15.13 -31.18 -12.33
CA ILE A 187 15.74 -31.62 -11.08
C ILE A 187 17.00 -32.44 -11.44
N GLN A 188 18.16 -31.79 -11.56
CA GLN A 188 19.45 -32.50 -11.61
C GLN A 188 20.45 -32.02 -10.54
N ASP A 189 20.18 -30.92 -9.83
CA ASP A 189 21.06 -30.41 -8.76
C ASP A 189 20.45 -30.43 -7.35
N LEU A 190 19.20 -30.90 -7.18
CA LEU A 190 18.59 -31.12 -5.85
C LEU A 190 19.01 -32.44 -5.18
N THR A 191 19.97 -33.18 -5.76
CA THR A 191 20.54 -34.39 -5.15
C THR A 191 21.69 -34.12 -4.18
N ARG A 192 21.87 -32.88 -3.71
CA ARG A 192 22.52 -32.70 -2.41
C ARG A 192 21.47 -33.06 -1.38
N SER A 193 21.44 -34.33 -0.95
CA SER A 193 20.58 -34.84 0.13
C SER A 193 20.41 -33.76 1.20
N GLU A 194 19.27 -33.07 1.19
CA GLU A 194 18.96 -32.10 2.23
C GLU A 194 19.04 -32.87 3.54
N SER A 195 19.86 -32.38 4.47
CA SER A 195 20.03 -33.11 5.72
C SER A 195 18.67 -33.17 6.43
N SER A 196 18.42 -34.24 7.18
CA SER A 196 17.21 -34.36 8.00
C SER A 196 16.97 -33.10 8.85
N GLU A 197 18.06 -32.45 9.29
CA GLU A 197 18.03 -31.18 10.02
C GLU A 197 17.50 -29.99 9.19
N GLN A 198 17.89 -29.86 7.92
CA GLN A 198 17.41 -28.79 7.03
C GLN A 198 15.92 -28.96 6.72
N ILE A 199 15.47 -30.19 6.47
CA ILE A 199 14.06 -30.51 6.26
C ILE A 199 13.27 -30.20 7.54
N ALA A 200 13.77 -30.62 8.71
CA ALA A 200 13.14 -30.33 10.00
C ALA A 200 13.08 -28.81 10.28
N ALA A 201 14.15 -28.07 9.96
CA ALA A 201 14.20 -26.62 10.11
C ALA A 201 13.22 -25.91 9.16
N ALA A 202 13.15 -26.32 7.89
CA ALA A 202 12.21 -25.77 6.92
C ALA A 202 10.76 -26.03 7.34
N ILE A 203 10.44 -27.25 7.81
CA ILE A 203 9.12 -27.60 8.36
C ILE A 203 8.79 -26.73 9.58
N LEU A 204 9.76 -26.52 10.47
CA LEU A 204 9.58 -25.67 11.65
C LEU A 204 9.32 -24.22 11.25
N ILE A 205 10.12 -23.66 10.34
CA ILE A 205 9.96 -22.30 9.82
C ILE A 205 8.61 -22.16 9.13
N GLN A 206 8.21 -23.10 8.27
CA GLN A 206 6.91 -23.08 7.61
C GLN A 206 5.77 -23.18 8.61
N ARG A 207 5.86 -24.05 9.62
CA ARG A 207 4.85 -24.20 10.67
C ARG A 207 4.72 -22.93 11.51
N VAL A 208 5.83 -22.34 11.93
CA VAL A 208 5.86 -21.08 12.67
C VAL A 208 5.33 -19.94 11.82
N TYR A 209 5.77 -19.83 10.57
CA TYR A 209 5.30 -18.83 9.62
C TYR A 209 3.79 -18.96 9.38
N ARG A 210 3.27 -20.16 9.10
CA ARG A 210 1.84 -20.42 8.95
C ARG A 210 1.06 -20.10 10.23
N LYS A 211 1.59 -20.44 11.41
CA LYS A 211 0.97 -20.09 12.71
C LYS A 211 0.95 -18.58 12.93
N VAL A 212 2.04 -17.89 12.64
CA VAL A 212 2.14 -16.42 12.67
C VAL A 212 1.19 -15.79 11.67
N LEU A 213 1.07 -16.34 10.47
CA LEU A 213 0.19 -15.84 9.41
C LEU A 213 -1.28 -16.10 9.75
N HIS A 214 -1.59 -17.24 10.38
CA HIS A 214 -2.91 -17.55 10.92
C HIS A 214 -3.25 -16.69 12.15
N HIS A 215 -2.27 -16.34 12.98
CA HIS A 215 -2.43 -15.33 14.02
C HIS A 215 -2.57 -13.93 13.41
N ARG A 216 -1.87 -13.57 12.34
CA ARG A 216 -2.06 -12.28 11.65
C ARG A 216 -3.42 -12.18 10.95
N ARG A 217 -3.93 -13.29 10.42
CA ARG A 217 -5.30 -13.41 9.88
C ARG A 217 -6.37 -13.53 10.97
N GLY A 218 -5.97 -13.93 12.18
CA GLY A 218 -6.87 -14.25 13.31
C GLY A 218 -6.78 -13.31 14.53
N VAL A 219 -5.88 -12.33 14.55
CA VAL A 219 -5.68 -11.44 15.71
C VAL A 219 -6.51 -10.17 15.53
N SER A 220 -7.51 -10.14 16.41
CA SER A 220 -8.44 -9.08 16.79
C SER A 220 -9.38 -8.54 15.70
N LYS A 221 -10.62 -9.04 15.73
CA LYS A 221 -11.81 -8.36 15.18
C LYS A 221 -12.12 -7.01 15.88
N ILE A 222 -11.25 -6.55 16.77
CA ILE A 222 -11.46 -5.46 17.73
C ILE A 222 -10.24 -4.54 17.69
N GLY A 223 -10.45 -3.28 17.31
CA GLY A 223 -9.44 -2.22 17.27
C GLY A 223 -9.48 -1.42 15.96
N THR A 224 -8.96 -0.20 16.00
CA THR A 224 -8.95 0.77 14.89
C THR A 224 -8.27 0.24 13.62
N ALA A 225 -7.13 -0.46 13.75
CA ALA A 225 -6.43 -1.04 12.60
C ALA A 225 -7.26 -2.12 11.86
N SER A 226 -8.07 -2.90 12.58
CA SER A 226 -8.98 -3.87 11.96
C SER A 226 -10.13 -3.19 11.21
N LEU A 227 -10.59 -2.06 11.75
CA LEU A 227 -11.62 -1.23 11.15
C LEU A 227 -11.08 -0.57 9.86
N HIS A 228 -9.87 -0.02 9.90
CA HIS A 228 -9.15 0.52 8.73
C HIS A 228 -9.05 -0.52 7.61
N ALA A 229 -8.51 -1.70 7.92
CA ALA A 229 -8.35 -2.78 6.94
C ALA A 229 -9.68 -3.20 6.32
N ARG A 230 -10.75 -3.27 7.13
CA ARG A 230 -12.10 -3.62 6.65
C ARG A 230 -12.67 -2.53 5.73
N MET A 231 -12.53 -1.26 6.09
CA MET A 231 -13.03 -0.16 5.25
C MET A 231 -12.27 -0.07 3.94
N HIS A 232 -10.94 -0.18 3.97
CA HIS A 232 -10.13 -0.22 2.76
C HIS A 232 -10.49 -1.42 1.87
N ALA A 233 -10.62 -2.62 2.44
CA ALA A 233 -11.02 -3.81 1.68
C ALA A 233 -12.42 -3.65 1.07
N SER A 234 -13.35 -3.01 1.78
CA SER A 234 -14.68 -2.70 1.25
C SER A 234 -14.60 -1.74 0.06
N CYS A 235 -13.76 -0.70 0.11
CA CYS A 235 -13.54 0.16 -1.05
C CYS A 235 -12.90 -0.61 -2.21
N THR A 236 -11.85 -1.38 -1.96
CA THR A 236 -11.14 -2.13 -3.01
C THR A 236 -12.08 -3.08 -3.77
N LYS A 237 -13.02 -3.71 -3.07
CA LYS A 237 -13.98 -4.64 -3.67
C LYS A 237 -14.94 -3.96 -4.65
N GLU A 238 -15.33 -2.71 -4.38
CA GLU A 238 -16.35 -2.00 -5.15
C GLU A 238 -15.75 -1.09 -6.25
N VAL A 239 -14.43 -1.16 -6.49
CA VAL A 239 -13.74 -0.36 -7.53
C VAL A 239 -14.35 -0.57 -8.92
N SER A 240 -14.80 -1.78 -9.23
CA SER A 240 -15.43 -2.11 -10.51
C SER A 240 -16.75 -1.37 -10.75
N GLN A 241 -17.39 -0.81 -9.72
CA GLN A 241 -18.62 -0.03 -9.84
C GLN A 241 -18.39 1.43 -10.23
N LEU A 242 -17.14 1.90 -10.22
CA LEU A 242 -16.80 3.30 -10.53
C LEU A 242 -16.77 3.60 -12.05
N GLY A 243 -17.12 2.62 -12.90
CA GLY A 243 -17.11 2.74 -14.35
C GLY A 243 -15.71 2.61 -14.98
N ASP A 244 -15.64 2.83 -16.29
CA ASP A 244 -14.45 2.51 -17.10
C ASP A 244 -13.25 3.45 -16.89
N ASN A 245 -13.46 4.64 -16.32
CA ASN A 245 -12.39 5.60 -16.09
C ASN A 245 -12.64 6.52 -14.87
N PRO A 246 -12.46 5.99 -13.64
CA PRO A 246 -12.68 6.76 -12.41
C PRO A 246 -11.59 7.82 -12.14
N GLY A 247 -10.50 7.86 -12.93
CA GLY A 247 -9.51 8.93 -12.92
C GLY A 247 -9.01 9.32 -11.52
N LEU A 248 -9.08 10.62 -11.21
CA LEU A 248 -8.69 11.17 -9.90
C LEU A 248 -9.62 10.71 -8.77
N TYR A 249 -10.88 10.43 -9.07
CA TYR A 249 -11.85 9.98 -8.08
C TYR A 249 -11.47 8.63 -7.47
N LEU A 250 -10.87 7.73 -8.26
CA LEU A 250 -10.34 6.45 -7.76
C LEU A 250 -9.33 6.64 -6.61
N ARG A 251 -8.51 7.70 -6.69
CA ARG A 251 -7.53 8.02 -5.65
C ARG A 251 -8.22 8.47 -4.37
N LEU A 252 -9.27 9.28 -4.49
CA LEU A 252 -10.10 9.70 -3.36
C LEU A 252 -10.82 8.49 -2.73
N PHE A 253 -11.33 7.59 -3.57
CA PHE A 253 -12.12 6.42 -3.18
C PHE A 253 -11.29 5.35 -2.46
N LEU A 254 -10.02 5.15 -2.84
CA LEU A 254 -9.14 4.14 -2.26
C LEU A 254 -8.21 4.66 -1.17
N GLY A 255 -7.93 5.96 -1.11
CA GLY A 255 -7.04 6.54 -0.11
C GLY A 255 -7.82 7.24 1.01
N PRO A 256 -8.23 8.51 0.82
CA PRO A 256 -8.92 9.30 1.85
C PRO A 256 -10.29 8.79 2.30
N LEU A 257 -11.12 8.24 1.40
CA LEU A 257 -12.49 7.81 1.74
C LEU A 257 -12.55 6.72 2.83
N PRO A 258 -11.70 5.67 2.82
CA PRO A 258 -11.60 4.73 3.93
C PRO A 258 -11.45 5.38 5.31
N HIS A 259 -10.71 6.49 5.42
CA HIS A 259 -10.54 7.22 6.68
C HIS A 259 -11.85 7.88 7.13
N VAL A 260 -12.61 8.48 6.21
CA VAL A 260 -13.95 9.03 6.49
C VAL A 260 -14.89 7.95 7.03
N LEU A 261 -14.86 6.75 6.42
CA LEU A 261 -15.69 5.62 6.83
C LEU A 261 -15.29 5.07 8.21
N VAL A 262 -14.00 5.10 8.55
CA VAL A 262 -13.52 4.79 9.90
C VAL A 262 -14.10 5.79 10.90
N CYS A 263 -14.00 7.10 10.64
CA CYS A 263 -14.56 8.13 11.53
C CYS A 263 -16.05 7.91 11.79
N LEU A 264 -16.83 7.70 10.72
CA LEU A 264 -18.27 7.47 10.83
C LEU A 264 -18.62 6.21 11.61
N GLU A 265 -17.90 5.11 11.39
CA GLU A 265 -18.16 3.86 12.12
C GLU A 265 -17.79 3.98 13.60
N THR A 266 -16.69 4.67 13.93
CA THR A 266 -16.33 4.98 15.33
C THR A 266 -17.41 5.82 16.00
N VAL A 267 -17.85 6.93 15.37
CA VAL A 267 -18.93 7.77 15.90
C VAL A 267 -20.21 6.96 16.10
N ARG A 268 -20.55 6.06 15.16
CA ARG A 268 -21.72 5.17 15.29
C ARG A 268 -21.58 4.22 16.48
N ILE A 269 -20.41 3.63 16.70
CA ILE A 269 -20.16 2.73 17.85
C ILE A 269 -20.25 3.50 19.16
N ASP A 270 -19.63 4.68 19.23
CA ASP A 270 -19.55 5.50 20.43
C ASP A 270 -20.91 6.10 20.81
N THR A 271 -21.68 6.60 19.84
CA THR A 271 -23.06 7.05 20.09
C THR A 271 -23.95 5.94 20.65
N LEU A 272 -23.80 4.70 20.19
CA LEU A 272 -24.55 3.56 20.73
C LEU A 272 -24.13 3.23 22.16
N SER A 273 -22.83 3.29 22.45
CA SER A 273 -22.28 3.08 23.79
C SER A 273 -22.74 4.16 24.77
N GLU A 274 -22.60 5.43 24.40
CA GLU A 274 -23.00 6.56 25.22
C GLU A 274 -24.52 6.60 25.42
N ARG A 275 -25.32 6.32 24.39
CA ARG A 275 -26.78 6.15 24.55
C ARG A 275 -27.12 5.11 25.62
N LYS A 276 -26.41 3.98 25.65
CA LYS A 276 -26.61 2.92 26.65
C LYS A 276 -26.19 3.40 28.05
N ARG A 277 -25.11 4.18 28.15
CA ARG A 277 -24.64 4.76 29.42
C ARG A 277 -25.60 5.81 29.95
N THR A 278 -26.04 6.75 29.12
CA THR A 278 -27.00 7.81 29.49
C THR A 278 -28.34 7.22 29.92
N LYS A 279 -28.89 6.23 29.20
CA LYS A 279 -30.11 5.51 29.63
C LYS A 279 -29.97 4.82 30.99
N LYS A 280 -28.78 4.29 31.32
CA LYS A 280 -28.53 3.69 32.64
C LYS A 280 -28.47 4.74 33.74
N ARG A 281 -27.91 5.92 33.46
CA ARG A 281 -27.85 7.06 34.38
C ARG A 281 -29.23 7.64 34.64
N LEU A 282 -30.04 7.82 33.59
CA LEU A 282 -31.40 8.33 33.68
C LEU A 282 -32.28 7.52 34.64
N LYS A 283 -32.08 6.20 34.72
CA LYS A 283 -32.80 5.32 35.67
C LYS A 283 -32.42 5.52 37.14
N LYS A 284 -31.30 6.18 37.42
CA LYS A 284 -30.70 6.30 38.76
C LYS A 284 -30.50 7.75 39.22
N CYS A 285 -30.78 8.73 38.36
CA CYS A 285 -30.42 10.12 38.60
C CYS A 285 -31.42 10.81 39.52
N SER A 286 -30.98 11.93 40.08
CA SER A 286 -31.85 12.82 40.85
C SER A 286 -32.81 13.59 39.93
N PRO A 287 -33.96 14.08 40.43
CA PRO A 287 -34.92 14.84 39.62
C PRO A 287 -34.30 16.03 38.85
N ASN A 288 -33.28 16.67 39.43
CA ASN A 288 -32.63 17.85 38.86
C ASN A 288 -31.70 17.54 37.67
N GLU A 289 -31.38 16.26 37.43
CA GLU A 289 -30.49 15.83 36.34
C GLU A 289 -31.26 15.21 35.16
N ILE A 290 -32.57 15.00 35.30
CA ILE A 290 -33.39 14.31 34.29
C ILE A 290 -33.41 15.09 32.99
N ASP A 291 -33.74 16.38 33.04
CA ASP A 291 -33.86 17.23 31.85
C ASP A 291 -32.54 17.28 31.05
N ALA A 292 -31.42 17.46 31.75
CA ALA A 292 -30.09 17.48 31.13
C ALA A 292 -29.71 16.14 30.47
N LEU A 293 -30.09 15.01 31.08
CA LEU A 293 -29.84 13.68 30.51
C LEU A 293 -30.75 13.36 29.33
N ASP A 294 -31.99 13.85 29.33
CA ASP A 294 -32.93 13.72 28.20
C ASP A 294 -32.50 14.59 27.00
N ASP A 295 -32.01 15.79 27.24
CA ASP A 295 -31.39 16.65 26.22
C ASP A 295 -30.16 15.97 25.60
N LEU A 296 -29.26 15.42 26.44
CA LEU A 296 -28.11 14.66 25.97
C LEU A 296 -28.52 13.44 25.15
N LEU A 297 -29.56 12.71 25.57
CA LEU A 297 -30.11 11.58 24.81
C LEU A 297 -30.65 12.01 23.43
N THR A 298 -31.30 13.17 23.37
CA THR A 298 -31.80 13.75 22.13
C THR A 298 -30.64 14.12 21.19
N GLN A 299 -29.59 14.75 21.71
CA GLN A 299 -28.37 15.07 20.95
C GLN A 299 -27.67 13.79 20.44
N ILE A 300 -27.46 12.79 21.29
CA ILE A 300 -26.84 11.51 20.89
C ILE A 300 -27.65 10.83 19.77
N ASN A 301 -28.98 10.83 19.85
CA ASN A 301 -29.82 10.26 18.79
C ASN A 301 -29.72 11.05 17.49
N LYS A 302 -29.63 12.39 17.55
CA LYS A 302 -29.42 13.25 16.37
C LYS A 302 -28.09 12.92 15.69
N VAL A 303 -27.00 12.86 16.45
CA VAL A 303 -25.66 12.50 15.95
C VAL A 303 -25.67 11.12 15.32
N ASN A 304 -26.24 10.10 15.98
CA ASN A 304 -26.29 8.74 15.44
C ASN A 304 -27.09 8.67 14.12
N ARG A 305 -28.19 9.42 13.99
CA ARG A 305 -28.95 9.50 12.73
C ARG A 305 -28.12 10.13 11.61
N ALA A 306 -27.43 11.23 11.90
CA ALA A 306 -26.54 11.89 10.95
C ALA A 306 -25.41 10.95 10.49
N ALA A 307 -24.73 10.29 11.43
CA ALA A 307 -23.66 9.32 11.15
C ALA A 307 -24.15 8.18 10.24
N VAL A 308 -25.31 7.58 10.57
CA VAL A 308 -25.90 6.51 9.74
C VAL A 308 -26.29 7.00 8.35
N ASN A 309 -26.80 8.22 8.23
CA ASN A 309 -27.18 8.79 6.94
C ASN A 309 -25.96 9.05 6.06
N LEU A 310 -24.92 9.69 6.60
CA LEU A 310 -23.65 9.93 5.91
C LEU A 310 -22.99 8.61 5.51
N GLN A 311 -22.98 7.62 6.42
CA GLN A 311 -22.38 6.32 6.13
C GLN A 311 -23.11 5.55 5.04
N LYS A 312 -24.44 5.68 4.94
CA LYS A 312 -25.19 5.11 3.80
C LYS A 312 -24.79 5.76 2.49
N GLN A 313 -24.73 7.09 2.46
CA GLN A 313 -24.39 7.84 1.24
C GLN A 313 -22.96 7.56 0.77
N LEU A 314 -22.01 7.52 1.71
CA LEU A 314 -20.58 7.33 1.45
C LEU A 314 -20.15 5.85 1.44
N SER A 315 -21.06 4.91 1.68
CA SER A 315 -20.70 3.49 1.68
C SER A 315 -20.12 3.08 0.33
N PRO A 316 -19.09 2.22 0.25
CA PRO A 316 -18.42 1.93 -1.01
C PRO A 316 -19.33 1.39 -2.13
N GLY A 317 -20.38 0.64 -1.76
CA GLY A 317 -21.38 0.12 -2.70
C GLY A 317 -22.57 1.07 -2.93
N SER A 318 -22.46 2.33 -2.52
CA SER A 318 -23.48 3.36 -2.76
C SER A 318 -23.43 3.82 -4.21
N VAL A 319 -24.61 3.95 -4.82
CA VAL A 319 -24.80 4.55 -6.15
C VAL A 319 -24.26 5.98 -6.26
N PHE A 320 -23.98 6.62 -5.13
CA PHE A 320 -23.31 7.92 -5.07
C PHE A 320 -21.99 7.92 -5.84
N HIS A 321 -21.23 6.82 -5.78
CA HIS A 321 -19.89 6.74 -6.35
C HIS A 321 -19.88 6.48 -7.86
N GLU A 322 -20.98 6.02 -8.46
CA GLU A 322 -21.09 5.78 -9.90
C GLU A 322 -20.81 7.04 -10.73
N ARG A 323 -21.16 8.22 -10.19
CA ARG A 323 -20.99 9.50 -10.89
C ARG A 323 -19.60 10.12 -10.70
N CYS A 324 -18.75 9.56 -9.84
CA CYS A 324 -17.41 10.06 -9.52
C CYS A 324 -17.37 11.59 -9.24
N ASP A 325 -18.39 12.14 -8.57
CA ASP A 325 -18.53 13.59 -8.32
C ASP A 325 -17.71 14.01 -7.08
N ASP A 326 -16.51 14.54 -7.34
CA ASP A 326 -15.56 15.00 -6.34
C ASP A 326 -16.08 16.19 -5.51
N ARG A 327 -16.80 17.12 -6.15
CA ARG A 327 -17.39 18.29 -5.48
C ARG A 327 -18.47 17.90 -4.48
N LYS A 328 -19.33 16.94 -4.83
CA LYS A 328 -20.32 16.41 -3.87
C LYS A 328 -19.67 15.59 -2.77
N LEU A 329 -18.63 14.81 -3.09
CA LEU A 329 -17.88 14.06 -2.09
C LEU A 329 -17.26 15.00 -1.05
N ARG A 330 -16.69 16.12 -1.50
CA ARG A 330 -16.17 17.17 -0.62
C ARG A 330 -17.21 17.68 0.36
N LYS A 331 -18.40 18.05 -0.11
CA LYS A 331 -19.50 18.51 0.77
C LYS A 331 -19.89 17.49 1.82
N LEU A 332 -19.99 16.21 1.44
CA LEU A 332 -20.31 15.15 2.40
C LEU A 332 -19.19 14.97 3.44
N VAL A 333 -17.92 15.16 3.07
CA VAL A 333 -16.79 15.07 4.00
C VAL A 333 -16.72 16.28 4.92
N GLU A 334 -17.08 17.47 4.44
CA GLU A 334 -17.27 18.66 5.30
C GLU A 334 -18.39 18.41 6.32
N GLU A 335 -19.52 17.83 5.92
CA GLU A 335 -20.59 17.43 6.86
C GLU A 335 -20.12 16.40 7.90
N VAL A 336 -19.23 15.46 7.52
CA VAL A 336 -18.61 14.52 8.46
C VAL A 336 -17.72 15.27 9.47
N ASN A 337 -16.93 16.24 9.01
CA ASN A 337 -16.08 17.04 9.89
C ASN A 337 -16.93 17.82 10.91
N ASP A 338 -17.98 18.50 10.45
CA ASP A 338 -18.90 19.24 11.32
C ASP A 338 -19.59 18.31 12.33
N LEU A 339 -19.96 17.10 11.92
CA LEU A 339 -20.52 16.08 12.81
C LEU A 339 -19.53 15.65 13.90
N VAL A 340 -18.27 15.39 13.53
CA VAL A 340 -17.23 14.97 14.49
C VAL A 340 -16.85 16.10 15.43
N SER A 341 -16.78 17.35 14.96
CA SER A 341 -16.48 18.51 15.80
C SER A 341 -17.62 18.90 16.75
N SER A 342 -18.86 18.48 16.48
CA SER A 342 -20.05 18.82 17.28
C SER A 342 -20.51 17.71 18.23
N LEU A 343 -19.69 16.68 18.46
CA LEU A 343 -20.03 15.57 19.35
C LEU A 343 -20.19 16.04 20.80
N PRO A 344 -21.27 15.65 21.50
CA PRO A 344 -21.48 16.01 22.91
C PRO A 344 -20.70 15.10 23.88
N PHE A 345 -19.75 14.31 23.40
CA PHE A 345 -18.95 13.36 24.17
C PHE A 345 -17.60 13.09 23.47
N ASP A 346 -16.62 12.63 24.25
CA ASP A 346 -15.32 12.21 23.72
C ASP A 346 -15.42 10.83 23.04
N THR A 347 -14.73 10.68 21.91
CA THR A 347 -14.69 9.41 21.18
C THR A 347 -13.75 8.40 21.83
N SER A 348 -14.04 7.11 21.65
CA SER A 348 -13.23 6.01 22.21
C SER A 348 -11.88 5.84 21.53
N SER A 349 -11.69 6.44 20.35
CA SER A 349 -10.43 6.52 19.64
C SER A 349 -10.18 7.95 19.14
N ASP A 350 -8.91 8.32 19.04
CA ASP A 350 -8.50 9.60 18.46
C ASP A 350 -8.80 9.60 16.96
N LEU A 351 -9.84 10.35 16.58
CA LEU A 351 -10.26 10.53 15.19
C LEU A 351 -9.47 11.61 14.45
N SER A 352 -8.63 12.38 15.16
CA SER A 352 -7.92 13.54 14.59
C SER A 352 -7.09 13.15 13.37
N ASN A 353 -6.37 12.01 13.44
CA ASN A 353 -5.54 11.54 12.35
C ASN A 353 -6.35 11.13 11.11
N ASP A 354 -7.40 10.31 11.30
CA ASP A 354 -8.25 9.85 10.20
C ASP A 354 -9.01 11.03 9.55
N LEU A 355 -9.53 11.95 10.37
CA LEU A 355 -10.21 13.13 9.88
C LEU A 355 -9.24 14.08 9.16
N HIS A 356 -8.03 14.27 9.68
CA HIS A 356 -7.01 15.07 9.03
C HIS A 356 -6.63 14.51 7.65
N LEU A 357 -6.41 13.20 7.54
CA LEU A 357 -6.10 12.55 6.26
C LEU A 357 -7.25 12.67 5.26
N ALA A 358 -8.49 12.48 5.72
CA ALA A 358 -9.68 12.65 4.90
C ALA A 358 -9.83 14.09 4.38
N ILE A 359 -9.72 15.08 5.26
CA ILE A 359 -9.84 16.50 4.92
C ILE A 359 -8.70 16.93 4.00
N LYS A 360 -7.46 16.57 4.33
CA LYS A 360 -6.30 16.87 3.48
C LYS A 360 -6.43 16.24 2.09
N GLY A 361 -6.99 15.04 1.99
CA GLY A 361 -7.10 14.32 0.72
C GLY A 361 -8.31 14.71 -0.14
N ILE A 362 -9.43 15.08 0.46
CA ILE A 362 -10.70 15.34 -0.25
C ILE A 362 -11.05 16.82 -0.29
N VAL A 363 -10.81 17.55 0.81
CA VAL A 363 -11.30 18.92 1.04
C VAL A 363 -10.20 19.98 0.85
N ALA A 364 -8.93 19.68 1.10
CA ALA A 364 -7.88 20.62 0.72
C ALA A 364 -7.84 20.76 -0.82
N GLU A 365 -7.65 21.97 -1.32
CA GLU A 365 -7.44 22.17 -2.76
C GLU A 365 -6.09 21.57 -3.16
N HIS A 366 -6.09 20.69 -4.14
CA HIS A 366 -4.88 20.43 -4.91
C HIS A 366 -4.69 21.60 -5.87
N PRO A 367 -3.49 22.21 -5.95
CA PRO A 367 -3.22 23.23 -6.95
C PRO A 367 -3.65 22.67 -8.30
N GLN A 368 -4.56 23.37 -8.98
CA GLN A 368 -4.89 23.05 -10.35
C GLN A 368 -3.56 22.98 -11.12
N ALA A 369 -3.25 21.81 -11.68
CA ALA A 369 -2.28 21.72 -12.73
C ALA A 369 -2.85 22.53 -13.90
N HIS A 370 -2.50 23.81 -13.95
CA HIS A 370 -2.73 24.64 -15.11
C HIS A 370 -1.95 24.04 -16.28
N ALA A 371 -2.70 23.66 -17.33
CA ALA A 371 -2.30 23.39 -18.71
C ALA A 371 -1.34 22.23 -18.97
#